data_AF-A0A5J5K133-F1
#
_entry.id   AF-A0A5J5K133-F1
#
_cell.length_a   1.000
_cell.length_b   1.000
_cell.length_c   1.000
_cell.angle_alpha   90.00
_cell.angle_beta   90.00
_cell.angle_gamma   90.00
#
_symmetry.space_group_name_H-M   'P 1'
#
loop_
_entity.id
_entity.type
_entity.pdbx_description
1 polymer ?
#
loop_
_entity_poly.entity_id
_entity_poly.type
_entity_poly.pdbx_seq_one_letter_code
_entity_poly.pdbx_strand_id
1 'polypeptide(L)'
;MFPPLGIVFPPGTTVVEECDNPARVIVAGRPPVGFALIGVVDGLTHLEQIAVHPGHANQGIGTRLLEAVCAITAMQAGLAARTTADPTTTAMHTPAARATAAAVTLTTFRDVPWNAPWYARRGFRVIPPHEWGPELSALVEHERALGIEVAPRVVMRKDL
;
A
#
# COMPACT_ATOMS: atom_id res chain seq x y z
N MET A 1 6.29 17.45 -9.00
CA MET A 1 5.01 17.02 -9.62
C MET A 1 5.35 16.10 -10.78
N PHE A 2 4.46 15.18 -11.17
CA PHE A 2 4.67 14.13 -12.17
C PHE A 2 4.70 14.61 -13.66
N PRO A 3 3.92 15.61 -14.10
CA PRO A 3 3.86 16.01 -15.52
C PRO A 3 5.21 16.44 -16.15
N PRO A 4 6.11 17.16 -15.46
CA PRO A 4 7.45 17.48 -15.98
C PRO A 4 8.34 16.28 -16.26
N LEU A 5 8.01 15.09 -15.74
CA LEU A 5 8.73 13.84 -16.00
C LEU A 5 8.09 13.02 -17.14
N GLY A 6 7.13 13.58 -17.88
CA GLY A 6 6.36 12.84 -18.89
C GLY A 6 5.34 11.86 -18.29
N ILE A 7 5.14 11.89 -16.97
CA ILE A 7 4.15 11.04 -16.29
C ILE A 7 2.77 11.68 -16.46
N VAL A 8 2.00 11.11 -17.38
CA VAL A 8 0.58 11.41 -17.55
C VAL A 8 -0.22 10.21 -17.06
N PHE A 9 -1.02 10.42 -16.02
CA PHE A 9 -1.98 9.43 -15.57
C PHE A 9 -3.20 9.51 -16.49
N PRO A 10 -3.60 8.44 -17.20
CA PRO A 10 -4.81 8.48 -18.00
C PRO A 10 -6.04 8.73 -17.11
N PRO A 11 -7.08 9.39 -17.61
CA PRO A 11 -8.36 9.51 -16.88
C PRO A 11 -8.83 8.12 -16.43
N GLY A 12 -9.25 7.97 -15.17
CA GLY A 12 -9.70 6.69 -14.60
C GLY A 12 -8.61 5.79 -14.00
N THR A 13 -7.32 6.16 -14.03
CA THR A 13 -6.27 5.40 -13.28
C THR A 13 -6.23 5.69 -11.78
N THR A 14 -7.15 6.49 -11.26
CA THR A 14 -7.35 6.59 -9.81
C THR A 14 -8.14 5.38 -9.34
N VAL A 15 -7.45 4.40 -8.75
CA VAL A 15 -7.99 3.15 -8.17
C VAL A 15 -9.21 3.40 -7.25
N VAL A 16 -9.38 4.63 -6.74
CA VAL A 16 -10.56 5.05 -5.97
C VAL A 16 -11.89 4.91 -6.73
N GLU A 17 -11.92 5.06 -8.06
CA GLU A 17 -13.18 4.98 -8.82
C GLU A 17 -13.77 3.56 -8.85
N GLU A 18 -12.97 2.54 -8.51
CA GLU A 18 -13.37 1.13 -8.40
C GLU A 18 -13.48 0.65 -6.94
N CYS A 19 -13.44 1.57 -5.97
CA CYS A 19 -13.48 1.22 -4.55
C CYS A 19 -14.92 1.00 -4.06
N ASP A 20 -15.36 -0.26 -4.07
CA ASP A 20 -16.70 -0.65 -3.59
C ASP A 20 -16.86 -0.62 -2.06
N ASN A 21 -15.76 -0.49 -1.32
CA ASN A 21 -15.77 -0.48 0.14
C ASN A 21 -15.09 0.78 0.71
N PRO A 22 -15.86 1.76 1.22
CA PRO A 22 -15.30 3.01 1.74
C PRO A 22 -14.40 2.82 2.98
N ALA A 23 -14.49 1.69 3.68
CA ALA A 23 -13.62 1.39 4.82
C ALA A 23 -12.14 1.25 4.41
N ARG A 24 -11.86 1.14 3.10
CA ARG A 24 -10.51 1.08 2.52
C ARG A 24 -9.89 2.47 2.29
N VAL A 25 -10.64 3.55 2.49
CA VAL A 25 -10.20 4.92 2.21
C VAL A 25 -9.95 5.68 3.51
N ILE A 26 -8.73 6.16 3.70
CA ILE A 26 -8.34 7.05 4.79
C ILE A 26 -8.28 8.47 4.23
N VAL A 27 -9.04 9.40 4.79
CA VAL A 27 -9.16 10.77 4.28
C VAL A 27 -8.55 11.77 5.25
N ALA A 28 -7.83 12.76 4.72
CA ALA A 28 -7.32 13.90 5.47
C ALA A 28 -8.07 15.19 5.09
N GLY A 29 -8.52 15.93 6.11
CA GLY A 29 -9.14 17.25 5.98
C GLY A 29 -10.67 17.24 5.85
N ARG A 30 -11.29 18.38 6.15
CA ARG A 30 -12.70 18.71 5.88
C ARG A 30 -12.78 20.17 5.41
N PRO A 31 -13.00 20.45 4.11
CA PRO A 31 -13.20 19.48 3.02
C PRO A 31 -11.95 18.59 2.77
N PRO A 32 -12.09 17.42 2.11
CA PRO A 32 -10.98 16.52 1.82
C PRO A 32 -9.85 17.19 1.04
N VAL A 33 -8.61 17.03 1.52
CA VAL A 33 -7.38 17.57 0.88
C VAL A 33 -6.34 16.50 0.57
N GLY A 34 -6.60 15.25 0.94
CA GLY A 34 -5.75 14.10 0.62
C GLY A 34 -6.38 12.80 1.09
N PHE A 35 -5.91 11.68 0.54
CA PHE A 35 -6.38 10.35 0.90
C PHE A 35 -5.29 9.29 0.73
N ALA A 36 -5.50 8.15 1.39
CA ALA A 36 -4.82 6.89 1.11
C ALA A 36 -5.86 5.79 0.90
N LEU A 37 -5.64 4.94 -0.11
CA LEU A 37 -6.45 3.77 -0.42
C LEU A 37 -5.61 2.52 -0.14
N ILE A 38 -6.18 1.59 0.63
CA ILE A 38 -5.54 0.33 0.98
C ILE A 38 -6.30 -0.87 0.43
N GLY A 39 -5.58 -1.92 0.04
CA GLY A 39 -6.09 -3.23 -0.33
C GLY A 39 -5.42 -4.34 0.46
N VAL A 40 -5.67 -5.58 0.03
CA VAL A 40 -4.96 -6.76 0.51
C VAL A 40 -4.30 -7.41 -0.69
N VAL A 41 -3.00 -7.66 -0.60
CA VAL A 41 -2.22 -8.37 -1.61
C VAL A 41 -1.30 -9.36 -0.89
N ASP A 42 -1.35 -10.62 -1.28
CA ASP A 42 -0.63 -11.74 -0.67
C ASP A 42 -0.88 -11.83 0.85
N GLY A 43 -2.12 -11.55 1.28
CA GLY A 43 -2.53 -11.55 2.69
C GLY A 43 -1.96 -10.41 3.55
N LEU A 44 -1.30 -9.42 2.94
CA LEU A 44 -0.74 -8.24 3.61
C LEU A 44 -1.49 -6.97 3.21
N THR A 45 -1.48 -5.94 4.06
CA THR A 45 -1.99 -4.62 3.65
C THR A 45 -1.15 -4.09 2.49
N HIS A 46 -1.81 -3.69 1.42
CA HIS A 46 -1.18 -3.04 0.27
C HIS A 46 -1.65 -1.59 0.17
N LEU A 47 -0.72 -0.64 0.10
CA LEU A 47 -1.04 0.76 -0.19
C LEU A 47 -1.18 0.93 -1.70
N GLU A 48 -2.41 0.94 -2.19
CA GLU A 48 -2.72 1.08 -3.62
C GLU A 48 -2.52 2.50 -4.11
N GLN A 49 -2.92 3.49 -3.30
CA GLN A 49 -2.79 4.89 -3.68
C GLN A 49 -2.61 5.79 -2.46
N ILE A 50 -1.79 6.83 -2.62
CA ILE A 50 -1.72 7.96 -1.69
C ILE A 50 -1.60 9.25 -2.48
N ALA A 51 -2.46 10.22 -2.18
CA ALA A 51 -2.46 11.51 -2.86
C ALA A 51 -2.81 12.65 -1.89
N VAL A 52 -2.19 13.81 -2.13
CA VAL A 52 -2.49 15.06 -1.43
C VAL A 52 -2.70 16.12 -2.49
N HIS A 53 -3.75 16.94 -2.32
CA HIS A 53 -4.04 18.05 -3.21
C HIS A 53 -2.81 18.97 -3.33
N PRO A 54 -2.40 19.41 -4.54
CA PRO A 54 -1.17 20.18 -4.74
C PRO A 54 -1.09 21.45 -3.89
N GLY A 55 -2.20 22.17 -3.71
CA GLY A 55 -2.29 23.35 -2.83
C GLY A 55 -2.07 23.07 -1.33
N HIS A 56 -2.01 21.79 -0.94
CA HIS A 56 -1.76 21.33 0.43
C HIS A 56 -0.51 20.45 0.52
N ALA A 57 0.31 20.39 -0.54
CA ALA A 57 1.56 19.65 -0.53
C ALA A 57 2.57 20.24 0.47
N ASN A 58 3.55 19.44 0.90
CA ASN A 58 4.62 19.83 1.83
C ASN A 58 4.16 20.26 3.25
N GLN A 59 2.94 19.94 3.64
CA GLN A 59 2.39 20.21 4.99
C GLN A 59 2.34 18.95 5.88
N GLY A 60 3.10 17.90 5.53
CA GLY A 60 3.13 16.64 6.29
C GLY A 60 1.88 15.77 6.17
N ILE A 61 0.86 16.15 5.38
CA ILE A 61 -0.39 15.38 5.21
C ILE A 61 -0.12 13.95 4.72
N GLY A 62 0.72 13.79 3.70
CA GLY A 62 1.06 12.46 3.18
C GLY A 62 1.77 11.57 4.21
N THR A 63 2.61 12.16 5.07
CA THR A 63 3.23 11.41 6.18
C THR A 63 2.17 10.90 7.14
N ARG A 64 1.24 11.76 7.57
CA ARG A 64 0.17 11.39 8.49
C ARG A 64 -0.77 10.34 7.92
N LEU A 65 -1.06 10.41 6.62
CA LEU A 65 -1.83 9.37 5.91
C LEU A 65 -1.09 8.02 5.93
N LEU A 66 0.21 7.99 5.64
CA LEU A 66 0.99 6.75 5.68
C LEU A 66 1.12 6.18 7.10
N GLU A 67 1.29 7.05 8.10
CA GLU A 67 1.31 6.65 9.52
C GLU A 67 -0.03 6.04 9.94
N ALA A 68 -1.15 6.61 9.49
CA ALA A 68 -2.49 6.06 9.74
C ALA A 68 -2.66 4.67 9.09
N VAL A 69 -2.18 4.47 7.86
CA VAL A 69 -2.15 3.16 7.21
C VAL A 69 -1.38 2.14 8.06
N CYS A 70 -0.16 2.48 8.50
CA CYS A 70 0.65 1.59 9.34
C CYS A 70 -0.05 1.26 10.66
N ALA A 71 -0.65 2.26 11.33
CA ALA A 71 -1.36 2.06 12.59
C ALA A 71 -2.55 1.11 12.43
N ILE A 72 -3.35 1.28 11.36
CA ILE A 72 -4.49 0.40 11.07
C ILE A 72 -4.01 -1.03 10.81
N THR A 73 -2.96 -1.22 10.01
CA THR A 73 -2.39 -2.56 9.74
C THR A 73 -1.93 -3.25 11.03
N ALA A 74 -1.22 -2.54 11.91
CA ALA A 74 -0.78 -3.09 13.20
C ALA A 74 -1.96 -3.49 14.09
N MET A 75 -3.01 -2.65 14.14
CA MET A 75 -4.23 -2.94 14.91
C MET A 75 -4.96 -4.18 14.38
N GLN A 76 -5.07 -4.32 13.05
CA GLN A 76 -5.74 -5.45 12.39
C GLN A 76 -4.99 -6.75 12.62
N ALA A 77 -3.66 -6.75 12.50
CA ALA A 77 -2.83 -7.91 12.80
C ALA A 77 -2.94 -8.33 14.27
N GLY A 78 -2.95 -7.36 15.19
CA GLY A 78 -3.16 -7.62 16.62
C GLY A 78 -4.54 -8.20 16.92
N LEU A 79 -5.59 -7.80 16.20
CA LEU A 79 -6.94 -8.39 16.35
C LEU A 79 -6.98 -9.84 15.82
N ALA A 80 -6.42 -10.08 14.64
CA ALA A 80 -6.38 -11.42 14.04
C ALA A 80 -5.64 -12.42 14.94
N ALA A 81 -4.51 -12.02 15.55
CA ALA A 81 -3.73 -12.84 16.47
C ALA A 81 -4.47 -13.15 17.79
N ARG A 82 -5.41 -12.31 18.23
CA ARG A 82 -6.23 -12.57 19.42
C ARG A 82 -7.39 -13.53 19.14
N THR A 83 -7.97 -13.48 17.94
CA THR A 83 -9.07 -14.36 17.54
C THR A 83 -8.62 -15.80 17.33
N THR A 84 -7.39 -16.02 16.86
CA THR A 84 -6.83 -17.37 16.69
C THR A 84 -6.43 -18.06 18.00
N ALA A 85 -6.44 -17.34 19.13
CA ALA A 85 -5.97 -17.83 20.42
C ALA A 85 -7.06 -18.48 21.30
N ASP A 86 -8.30 -18.68 20.80
CA ASP A 86 -9.34 -19.42 21.54
C ASP A 86 -9.10 -20.95 21.45
N PRO A 87 -8.74 -21.64 22.55
CA PRO A 87 -8.38 -23.06 22.53
C PRO A 87 -9.59 -24.02 22.45
N THR A 88 -10.83 -23.54 22.35
CA THR A 88 -12.02 -24.39 22.51
C THR A 88 -12.51 -25.04 21.20
N THR A 89 -12.02 -24.62 20.02
CA THR A 89 -12.39 -25.24 18.73
C THR A 89 -11.38 -26.32 18.32
N THR A 90 -11.73 -27.58 18.56
CA THR A 90 -11.03 -28.74 17.97
C THR A 90 -11.44 -28.88 16.51
N ALA A 91 -10.67 -28.27 15.61
CA ALA A 91 -10.63 -28.63 14.20
C ALA A 91 -9.17 -28.86 13.81
N MET A 92 -8.93 -29.93 13.06
CA MET A 92 -7.61 -30.42 12.62
C MET A 92 -6.70 -29.25 12.15
N HIS A 93 -5.68 -28.95 12.95
CA HIS A 93 -4.78 -27.82 12.70
C HIS A 93 -3.73 -28.22 11.66
N THR A 94 -3.91 -27.74 10.44
CA THR A 94 -2.81 -27.31 9.55
C THR A 94 -1.83 -26.46 10.38
N PRO A 95 -0.49 -26.54 10.19
CA PRO A 95 0.44 -25.82 11.06
C PRO A 95 0.02 -24.35 11.11
N ALA A 96 -0.23 -23.85 12.32
CA ALA A 96 -0.59 -22.47 12.56
C ALA A 96 0.37 -21.59 11.76
N ALA A 97 -0.17 -20.86 10.78
CA ALA A 97 0.57 -19.83 10.08
C ALA A 97 1.14 -18.95 11.18
N ARG A 98 2.47 -18.95 11.33
CA ARG A 98 3.20 -17.98 12.17
C ARG A 98 2.51 -16.65 11.91
N ALA A 99 1.96 -16.00 12.94
CA ALA A 99 1.31 -14.71 12.80
C ALA A 99 2.22 -13.87 11.92
N THR A 100 1.79 -13.63 10.69
CA THR A 100 2.61 -12.95 9.71
C THR A 100 2.91 -11.60 10.32
N ALA A 101 4.20 -11.31 10.54
CA ALA A 101 4.59 -10.01 11.08
C ALA A 101 3.89 -8.94 10.24
N ALA A 102 3.16 -8.05 10.92
CA ALA A 102 2.34 -7.05 10.26
C ALA A 102 3.22 -6.27 9.29
N ALA A 103 2.78 -6.12 8.04
CA ALA A 103 3.57 -5.43 7.05
C ALA A 103 2.67 -4.68 6.08
N VAL A 104 3.20 -3.57 5.56
CA VAL A 104 2.60 -2.79 4.48
C VAL A 104 3.46 -2.96 3.24
N THR A 105 2.84 -3.32 2.13
CA THR A 105 3.48 -3.35 0.81
C THR A 105 2.95 -2.23 -0.08
N LEU A 106 3.70 -1.86 -1.12
CA LEU A 106 3.28 -0.91 -2.15
C LEU A 106 4.07 -1.13 -3.43
N THR A 107 3.52 -0.69 -4.56
CA THR A 107 4.28 -0.45 -5.79
C THR A 107 4.50 1.05 -5.99
N THR A 108 5.69 1.43 -6.46
CA THR A 108 6.00 2.83 -6.75
C THR A 108 6.96 2.96 -7.93
N PHE A 109 7.13 4.18 -8.44
CA PHE A 109 8.06 4.45 -9.54
C PHE A 109 9.51 4.37 -9.05
N ARG A 110 10.32 3.52 -9.71
CA ARG A 110 11.74 3.35 -9.38
C ARG A 110 12.55 4.63 -9.61
N ASP A 111 12.38 5.23 -10.78
CA ASP A 111 13.29 6.28 -11.27
C ASP A 111 12.77 7.70 -11.01
N VAL A 112 11.64 7.84 -10.30
CA VAL A 112 11.16 9.14 -9.83
C VAL A 112 11.94 9.51 -8.56
N PRO A 113 12.82 10.53 -8.59
CA PRO A 113 13.85 10.75 -7.57
C PRO A 113 13.28 11.14 -6.19
N TRP A 114 12.01 11.55 -6.12
CA TRP A 114 11.34 11.85 -4.87
C TRP A 114 10.44 10.72 -4.36
N ASN A 115 10.13 9.68 -5.14
CA ASN A 115 9.07 8.74 -4.81
C ASN A 115 9.57 7.58 -3.92
N ALA A 116 10.31 6.62 -4.48
CA ALA A 116 10.90 5.54 -3.70
C ALA A 116 11.75 6.04 -2.51
N PRO A 117 12.57 7.11 -2.63
CA PRO A 117 13.30 7.67 -1.49
C PRO A 117 12.40 8.23 -0.38
N TRP A 118 11.19 8.72 -0.69
CA TRP A 118 10.26 9.20 0.33
C TRP A 118 9.72 8.06 1.19
N TYR A 119 9.44 6.91 0.59
CA TYR A 119 9.06 5.69 1.32
C TYR A 119 10.25 5.08 2.07
N ALA A 120 11.44 5.07 1.45
CA ALA A 120 12.66 4.54 2.06
C ALA A 120 12.99 5.24 3.38
N ARG A 121 12.93 6.58 3.40
CA ARG A 121 13.08 7.38 4.64
C ARG A 121 12.06 7.07 5.73
N ARG A 122 10.97 6.36 5.40
CA ARG A 122 9.88 5.98 6.32
C ARG A 122 9.89 4.50 6.68
N GLY A 123 10.98 3.80 6.38
CA GLY A 123 11.23 2.41 6.77
C GLY A 123 10.80 1.37 5.73
N PHE A 124 10.39 1.79 4.53
CA PHE A 124 10.13 0.84 3.45
C PHE A 124 11.45 0.42 2.79
N ARG A 125 11.61 -0.87 2.50
CA ARG A 125 12.72 -1.42 1.71
C ARG A 125 12.20 -2.00 0.40
N VAL A 126 12.99 -1.92 -0.65
CA VAL A 126 12.70 -2.64 -1.90
C VAL A 126 12.78 -4.14 -1.62
N ILE A 127 11.80 -4.92 -2.11
CA ILE A 127 11.85 -6.37 -2.05
C ILE A 127 12.09 -6.96 -3.46
N PRO A 128 13.04 -7.90 -3.62
CA PRO A 128 13.36 -8.49 -4.91
C PRO A 128 12.24 -9.41 -5.42
N PRO A 129 12.13 -9.64 -6.74
CA PRO A 129 11.04 -10.42 -7.33
C PRO A 129 10.84 -11.83 -6.80
N HIS A 130 11.90 -12.49 -6.34
CA HIS A 130 11.81 -13.84 -5.76
C HIS A 130 11.13 -13.88 -4.38
N GLU A 131 10.95 -12.72 -3.73
CA GLU A 131 10.19 -12.58 -2.47
C GLU A 131 8.73 -12.20 -2.72
N TRP A 132 8.31 -11.96 -3.97
CA TRP A 132 6.93 -11.59 -4.28
C TRP A 132 6.02 -12.82 -4.25
N GLY A 133 4.83 -12.65 -3.69
CA GLY A 133 3.78 -13.65 -3.83
C GLY A 133 3.10 -13.59 -5.21
N PRO A 134 2.15 -14.50 -5.46
CA PRO A 134 1.45 -14.57 -6.74
C PRO A 134 0.64 -13.30 -7.03
N GLU A 135 0.01 -12.68 -6.02
CA GLU A 135 -0.83 -11.50 -6.22
C GLU A 135 0.02 -10.26 -6.52
N LEU A 136 1.13 -10.05 -5.80
CA LEU A 136 2.08 -8.98 -6.14
C LEU A 136 2.68 -9.13 -7.53
N SER A 137 3.01 -10.36 -7.92
CA SER A 137 3.55 -10.63 -9.26
C SER A 137 2.55 -10.30 -10.36
N ALA A 138 1.28 -10.71 -10.17
CA ALA A 138 0.20 -10.39 -11.10
C ALA A 138 -0.08 -8.88 -11.15
N LEU A 139 -0.07 -8.21 -9.99
CA LEU A 139 -0.26 -6.76 -9.90
C LEU A 139 0.81 -6.00 -10.68
N VAL A 140 2.09 -6.33 -10.47
CA VAL A 140 3.21 -5.67 -11.17
C VAL A 140 3.15 -5.95 -12.68
N GLU A 141 2.75 -7.16 -13.09
CA GLU A 141 2.61 -7.48 -14.51
C GLU A 141 1.43 -6.73 -15.15
N HIS A 142 0.32 -6.60 -14.44
CA HIS A 142 -0.81 -5.77 -14.88
C HIS A 142 -0.41 -4.30 -15.01
N GLU A 143 0.32 -3.75 -14.03
CA GLU A 143 0.85 -2.38 -14.10
C GLU A 143 1.77 -2.16 -15.31
N ARG A 144 2.57 -3.16 -15.69
CA ARG A 144 3.41 -3.13 -16.90
C ARG A 144 2.58 -3.17 -18.17
N ALA A 145 1.58 -4.05 -18.23
CA ALA A 145 0.70 -4.21 -19.38
C ALA A 145 -0.15 -2.94 -19.66
N LEU A 146 -0.50 -2.19 -18.61
CA LEU A 146 -1.21 -0.91 -18.72
C LEU A 146 -0.36 0.21 -19.35
N GLY A 147 0.92 -0.02 -19.64
CA GLY A 147 1.72 0.90 -20.45
C GLY A 147 1.90 2.29 -19.83
N ILE A 148 1.86 2.39 -18.49
CA ILE A 148 2.28 3.62 -17.78
C ILE A 148 3.82 3.69 -17.89
N GLU A 149 4.31 4.03 -19.09
CA GLU A 149 5.72 4.03 -19.54
C GLU A 149 6.54 5.15 -18.88
N VAL A 150 6.73 5.12 -17.57
CA VAL A 150 7.53 6.19 -16.94
C VAL A 150 8.58 5.77 -15.94
N ALA A 151 8.70 4.47 -15.73
CA ALA A 151 9.83 3.77 -15.15
C ALA A 151 9.37 2.37 -14.77
N PRO A 152 10.25 1.36 -14.74
CA PRO A 152 9.94 0.11 -14.04
C PRO A 152 9.42 0.40 -12.63
N ARG A 153 8.30 -0.22 -12.25
CA ARG A 153 7.81 -0.20 -10.87
C ARG A 153 8.78 -0.95 -9.95
N VAL A 154 8.87 -0.53 -8.70
CA VAL A 154 9.49 -1.28 -7.60
C VAL A 154 8.44 -1.62 -6.56
N VAL A 155 8.50 -2.85 -6.06
CA VAL A 155 7.74 -3.24 -4.87
C VAL A 155 8.56 -2.86 -3.65
N MET A 156 7.92 -2.19 -2.70
CA MET A 156 8.52 -1.87 -1.41
C MET A 156 7.67 -2.43 -0.27
N ARG A 157 8.33 -2.82 0.82
CA ARG A 157 7.72 -3.38 2.03
C ARG A 157 8.24 -2.68 3.27
N LYS A 158 7.36 -2.45 4.24
CA LYS A 158 7.69 -2.07 5.60
C LYS A 158 7.11 -3.09 6.57
N ASP A 159 7.97 -3.73 7.34
CA ASP A 159 7.57 -4.54 8.50
C ASP A 159 7.21 -3.60 9.67
N LEU A 160 6.20 -3.97 10.45
CA LEU A 160 5.63 -3.18 11.56
C LEU A 160 5.86 -3.84 12.93
#